data_AF-A0A452CKU7-F1
#
_entry.id   AF-A0A452CKU7-F1
#
_cell.length_a   1.000
_cell.length_b   1.000
_cell.length_c   1.000
_cell.angle_alpha   90.00
_cell.angle_beta   90.00
_cell.angle_gamma   90.00
#
_symmetry.space_group_name_H-M   'P 1'
#
loop_
_entity.id
_entity.type
_entity.pdbx_description
1 polymer ?
#
loop_
_entity_poly.entity_id
_entity_poly.type
_entity_poly.pdbx_seq_one_letter_code
_entity_poly.pdbx_strand_id
1 'polypeptide(L)'
;MTIQRLKGNPHAAHEAKSLKQEKVPVSKPYKVPLNGQVYELLTVFMDWISDHHLSKLKHEESGMDGEKALPTFASQRNDIQQKCVKLLPVMTEQLQWMPFVNAKLHEPFVKFIYWSLRQLDAGTQHSTMTSTLRRLGEDIFKGVVTKGLQDNSFEHSVESKPKTAAFFKSSSLPLRFLSTLIVLKTVTQGFLQPFLEVCSCSLFFRTCSVLLRGPKLDLHILEKLSIILQKLSKIKSNKKLFELFTVHLMLQEIQRTTHPEHAFLCINLNSTLFNLGLTKCNSLAASANP
;
A
#
# COMPACT_ATOMS: atom_id res chain seq x y z
N MET A 1 -78.67 13.46 -15.83
CA MET A 1 -79.17 13.89 -17.16
C MET A 1 -78.27 15.01 -17.69
N THR A 2 -78.33 15.34 -18.99
CA THR A 2 -77.19 15.93 -19.72
C THR A 2 -77.51 17.23 -20.46
N ILE A 3 -76.78 18.32 -20.16
CA ILE A 3 -76.64 19.61 -20.91
C ILE A 3 -75.26 20.17 -20.49
N GLN A 4 -74.23 20.51 -21.29
CA GLN A 4 -73.95 20.61 -22.74
C GLN A 4 -74.33 21.92 -23.47
N ARG A 5 -73.38 22.45 -24.29
CA ARG A 5 -73.51 23.54 -25.32
C ARG A 5 -73.44 24.99 -24.79
N LEU A 6 -72.85 25.99 -25.47
CA LEU A 6 -71.90 26.02 -26.63
C LEU A 6 -71.25 27.43 -26.79
N LYS A 7 -70.08 27.47 -27.45
CA LYS A 7 -69.51 28.57 -28.30
C LYS A 7 -69.14 29.94 -27.66
N GLY A 8 -67.93 30.42 -28.00
CA GLY A 8 -67.48 31.80 -27.77
C GLY A 8 -66.02 32.05 -28.22
N ASN A 9 -65.82 32.46 -29.48
CA ASN A 9 -64.55 32.95 -30.06
C ASN A 9 -64.91 33.75 -31.32
N PRO A 10 -64.27 34.88 -31.64
CA PRO A 10 -63.26 34.83 -32.72
C PRO A 10 -62.12 35.88 -32.65
N HIS A 11 -61.02 35.61 -33.39
CA HIS A 11 -59.95 36.54 -33.83
C HIS A 11 -59.06 37.17 -32.71
N ALA A 12 -57.76 37.42 -32.86
CA ALA A 12 -56.68 36.98 -33.78
C ALA A 12 -55.32 37.29 -33.05
N ALA A 13 -54.09 37.26 -33.57
CA ALA A 13 -53.53 37.07 -34.93
C ALA A 13 -52.06 36.57 -34.86
N HIS A 14 -51.40 36.47 -36.02
CA HIS A 14 -49.94 36.40 -36.27
C HIS A 14 -49.09 35.26 -35.66
N GLU A 15 -48.72 34.34 -36.54
CA GLU A 15 -47.47 33.56 -36.46
C GLU A 15 -46.22 34.44 -36.66
N ALA A 16 -45.09 33.99 -36.12
CA ALA A 16 -43.78 34.16 -36.74
C ALA A 16 -42.84 33.00 -36.34
N LYS A 17 -42.43 32.16 -37.29
CA LYS A 17 -41.34 31.18 -37.09
C LYS A 17 -40.00 31.90 -37.22
N SER A 18 -39.04 31.57 -36.35
CA SER A 18 -37.63 31.91 -36.54
C SER A 18 -36.74 30.75 -36.11
N LEU A 19 -35.72 30.46 -36.92
CA LEU A 19 -34.80 29.35 -36.70
C LEU A 19 -33.89 29.67 -35.49
N LYS A 20 -33.62 28.67 -34.66
CA LYS A 20 -32.49 28.73 -33.71
C LYS A 20 -31.33 27.92 -34.26
N GLN A 21 -30.17 28.56 -34.36
CA GLN A 21 -28.95 27.99 -34.91
C GLN A 21 -28.49 26.75 -34.14
N GLU A 22 -28.02 25.75 -34.87
CA GLU A 22 -27.23 24.66 -34.31
C GLU A 22 -25.91 25.22 -33.77
N LYS A 23 -25.75 25.24 -32.44
CA LYS A 23 -24.46 25.55 -31.82
C LYS A 23 -23.65 24.26 -31.66
N VAL A 24 -22.63 24.12 -32.50
CA VAL A 24 -21.56 23.12 -32.34
C VAL A 24 -21.06 23.15 -30.89
N PRO A 25 -20.96 22.00 -30.19
CA PRO A 25 -20.45 21.98 -28.82
C PRO A 25 -18.98 22.40 -28.77
N VAL A 26 -18.71 23.61 -28.28
CA VAL A 26 -17.34 24.00 -27.92
C VAL A 26 -16.85 23.04 -26.84
N SER A 27 -15.76 22.34 -27.12
CA SER A 27 -15.14 21.40 -26.19
C SER A 27 -14.68 22.13 -24.94
N LYS A 28 -15.45 22.00 -23.85
CA LYS A 28 -15.01 22.46 -22.53
C LYS A 28 -13.67 21.79 -22.22
N PRO A 29 -12.61 22.54 -21.88
CA PRO A 29 -11.34 21.92 -21.52
C PRO A 29 -11.56 21.06 -20.28
N TYR A 30 -11.14 19.80 -20.35
CA TYR A 30 -11.03 18.95 -19.17
C TYR A 30 -10.01 19.58 -18.21
N LYS A 31 -10.49 20.38 -17.26
CA LYS A 31 -9.68 20.87 -16.14
C LYS A 31 -9.32 19.67 -15.27
N VAL A 32 -8.22 19.02 -15.62
CA VAL A 32 -7.49 18.13 -14.71
C VAL A 32 -7.28 18.92 -13.41
N PRO A 33 -7.69 18.41 -12.24
CA PRO A 33 -7.44 19.09 -10.99
C PRO A 33 -5.93 19.33 -10.86
N LEU A 34 -5.53 20.60 -10.77
CA LEU A 34 -4.14 20.97 -10.52
C LEU A 34 -3.80 20.54 -9.09
N ASN A 35 -3.29 19.32 -8.99
CA ASN A 35 -3.07 18.65 -7.72
C ASN A 35 -1.85 19.26 -7.02
N GLY A 36 -2.05 20.38 -6.34
CA GLY A 36 -1.03 21.08 -5.54
C GLY A 36 -0.35 20.16 -4.54
N GLN A 37 -1.06 19.16 -4.03
CA GLN A 37 -0.56 18.13 -3.13
C GLN A 37 0.49 17.20 -3.77
N VAL A 38 0.39 16.92 -5.08
CA VAL A 38 1.46 16.21 -5.83
C VAL A 38 2.70 17.10 -5.99
N TYR A 39 2.52 18.41 -6.21
CA TYR A 39 3.63 19.36 -6.28
C TYR A 39 4.27 19.64 -4.90
N GLU A 40 3.50 19.57 -3.82
CA GLU A 40 3.99 19.65 -2.43
C GLU A 40 4.89 18.46 -2.12
N LEU A 41 4.45 17.22 -2.41
CA LEU A 41 5.29 16.03 -2.26
C LEU A 41 6.54 16.10 -3.15
N LEU A 42 6.40 16.58 -4.40
CA LEU A 42 7.55 16.77 -5.29
C LEU A 42 8.52 17.82 -4.75
N THR A 43 8.03 18.92 -4.19
CA THR A 43 8.86 19.96 -3.54
C THR A 43 9.63 19.37 -2.37
N VAL A 44 8.99 18.61 -1.47
CA VAL A 44 9.69 17.96 -0.34
C VAL A 44 10.73 16.93 -0.81
N PHE A 45 10.49 16.22 -1.92
CA PHE A 45 11.52 15.37 -2.53
C PHE A 45 12.67 16.18 -3.14
N MET A 46 12.38 17.23 -3.91
CA MET A 46 13.40 18.06 -4.56
C MET A 46 14.26 18.80 -3.53
N ASP A 47 13.65 19.28 -2.44
CA ASP A 47 14.32 19.87 -1.28
C ASP A 47 15.27 18.84 -0.65
N TRP A 48 14.76 17.66 -0.26
CA TRP A 48 15.59 16.60 0.36
C TRP A 48 16.69 16.05 -0.55
N ILE A 49 16.44 15.92 -1.86
CA ILE A 49 17.47 15.51 -2.84
C ILE A 49 18.53 16.61 -2.97
N SER A 50 18.12 17.89 -3.01
CA SER A 50 19.06 19.03 -3.01
C SER A 50 19.90 19.04 -1.74
N ASP A 51 19.26 18.87 -0.57
CA ASP A 51 19.90 18.75 0.75
C ASP A 51 20.98 17.64 0.76
N HIS A 52 20.69 16.46 0.19
CA HIS A 52 21.60 15.31 0.25
C HIS A 52 22.68 15.27 -0.84
N HIS A 53 22.49 15.97 -1.96
CA HIS A 53 23.45 16.01 -3.08
C HIS A 53 24.25 17.32 -3.12
N LEU A 54 23.66 18.48 -2.84
CA LEU A 54 24.35 19.77 -2.86
C LEU A 54 25.16 20.04 -1.58
N SER A 55 24.82 19.42 -0.45
CA SER A 55 25.64 19.50 0.76
C SER A 55 27.00 18.81 0.61
N LYS A 56 27.09 17.77 -0.25
CA LYS A 56 28.36 17.09 -0.58
C LYS A 56 29.24 17.97 -1.45
N LEU A 57 28.67 18.61 -2.48
CA LEU A 57 29.34 19.60 -3.32
C LEU A 57 30.03 20.70 -2.51
N LYS A 58 29.34 21.26 -1.50
CA LYS A 58 29.90 22.26 -0.59
C LYS A 58 31.09 21.79 0.27
N HIS A 59 31.33 20.48 0.35
CA HIS A 59 32.44 19.90 1.12
C HIS A 59 33.68 19.59 0.25
N GLU A 60 33.54 19.61 -1.08
CA GLU A 60 34.64 19.41 -2.03
C GLU A 60 35.25 20.74 -2.50
N GLU A 61 34.49 21.85 -2.45
CA GLU A 61 34.98 23.19 -2.83
C GLU A 61 35.69 23.94 -1.69
N SER A 62 35.44 23.62 -0.41
CA SER A 62 35.96 24.38 0.74
C SER A 62 37.36 23.95 1.18
N GLY A 63 38.36 24.17 0.31
CA GLY A 63 39.76 23.80 0.53
C GLY A 63 40.55 24.69 1.51
N MET A 64 40.06 24.90 2.75
CA MET A 64 40.90 25.35 3.87
C MET A 64 40.24 25.13 5.25
N ASP A 65 40.96 24.44 6.14
CA ASP A 65 40.94 24.42 7.62
C ASP A 65 39.61 24.26 8.42
N GLY A 66 39.71 23.58 9.56
CA GLY A 66 38.66 23.38 10.56
C GLY A 66 37.98 21.99 10.54
N GLU A 67 38.22 21.19 11.58
CA GLU A 67 37.60 19.87 11.80
C GLU A 67 36.08 19.96 12.06
N LYS A 68 35.27 20.10 11.02
CA LYS A 68 33.83 19.83 11.11
C LYS A 68 33.60 18.33 11.19
N ALA A 69 33.43 17.85 12.41
CA ALA A 69 33.14 16.45 12.72
C ALA A 69 32.05 15.88 11.79
N LEU A 70 32.43 14.88 10.99
CA LEU A 70 31.55 14.25 10.01
C LEU A 70 30.26 13.75 10.70
N PRO A 71 29.04 14.08 10.19
CA PRO A 71 27.81 13.74 10.88
C PRO A 71 27.71 12.22 11.11
N THR A 72 27.78 11.80 12.37
CA THR A 72 27.89 10.38 12.73
C THR A 72 26.68 9.61 12.20
N PHE A 73 26.84 8.34 11.84
CA PHE A 73 25.74 7.53 11.26
C PHE A 73 24.45 7.56 12.10
N ALA A 74 24.55 7.67 13.43
CA ALA A 74 23.40 7.86 14.32
C ALA A 74 22.67 9.21 14.13
N SER A 75 23.41 10.31 13.93
CA SER A 75 22.84 11.64 13.65
C SER A 75 22.07 11.65 12.32
N GLN A 76 22.69 11.11 11.26
CA GLN A 76 22.04 11.00 9.94
C GLN A 76 20.77 10.13 10.00
N ARG A 77 20.81 9.03 10.76
CA ARG A 77 19.65 8.15 10.98
C ARG A 77 18.49 8.89 11.66
N ASN A 78 18.78 9.76 12.62
CA ASN A 78 17.78 10.55 13.34
C ASN A 78 17.15 11.63 12.45
N ASP A 79 17.93 12.34 11.60
CA ASP A 79 17.39 13.28 10.60
C ASP A 79 16.42 12.58 9.62
N ILE A 80 16.86 11.46 9.04
CA ILE A 80 16.03 10.67 8.12
C ILE A 80 14.75 10.18 8.81
N GLN A 81 14.81 9.73 10.08
CA GLN A 81 13.64 9.32 10.84
C GLN A 81 12.66 10.50 11.05
N GLN A 82 13.15 11.70 11.42
CA GLN A 82 12.32 12.90 11.57
C GLN A 82 11.67 13.32 10.24
N LYS A 83 12.42 13.25 9.13
CA LYS A 83 11.90 13.53 7.78
C LYS A 83 10.81 12.51 7.39
N CYS A 84 11.01 11.21 7.62
CA CYS A 84 10.00 10.18 7.38
C CYS A 84 8.73 10.35 8.24
N VAL A 85 8.86 10.77 9.51
CA VAL A 85 7.71 11.09 10.39
C VAL A 85 6.86 12.25 9.82
N LYS A 86 7.48 13.30 9.28
CA LYS A 86 6.78 14.42 8.63
C LYS A 86 6.18 14.04 7.26
N LEU A 87 6.84 13.15 6.53
CA LEU A 87 6.49 12.82 5.13
C LEU A 87 5.36 11.79 5.00
N LEU A 88 5.30 10.79 5.89
CA LEU A 88 4.29 9.72 5.84
C LEU A 88 2.82 10.22 5.89
N PRO A 89 2.44 11.27 6.64
CA PRO A 89 1.10 11.89 6.55
C PRO A 89 0.80 12.41 5.13
N VAL A 90 1.70 13.19 4.54
CA VAL A 90 1.57 13.75 3.18
C VAL A 90 1.47 12.65 2.14
N MET A 91 2.25 11.57 2.29
CA MET A 91 2.14 10.39 1.44
C MET A 91 0.80 9.65 1.61
N THR A 92 0.25 9.59 2.81
CA THR A 92 -1.07 8.96 3.05
C THR A 92 -2.19 9.76 2.37
N GLU A 93 -2.00 11.07 2.16
CA GLU A 93 -2.93 11.91 1.39
C GLU A 93 -2.70 11.79 -0.11
N GLN A 94 -1.43 11.75 -0.57
CA GLN A 94 -1.14 11.44 -1.98
C GLN A 94 -1.69 10.07 -2.42
N LEU A 95 -1.73 9.10 -1.49
CA LEU A 95 -2.32 7.78 -1.74
C LEU A 95 -3.80 7.88 -2.17
N GLN A 96 -4.55 8.84 -1.63
CA GLN A 96 -5.97 9.09 -1.99
C GLN A 96 -6.14 9.57 -3.44
N TRP A 97 -5.12 10.19 -4.03
CA TRP A 97 -5.12 10.68 -5.41
C TRP A 97 -4.63 9.66 -6.44
N MET A 98 -4.07 8.52 -6.01
CA MET A 98 -3.50 7.51 -6.91
C MET A 98 -4.47 6.91 -7.97
N PRO A 99 -5.81 6.88 -7.80
CA PRO A 99 -6.74 6.54 -8.89
C PRO A 99 -6.70 7.48 -10.10
N PHE A 100 -6.12 8.68 -9.95
CA PHE A 100 -5.90 9.66 -11.02
C PHE A 100 -4.46 9.67 -11.54
N VAL A 101 -3.51 9.08 -10.81
CA VAL A 101 -2.08 9.04 -11.15
C VAL A 101 -1.78 7.83 -12.04
N ASN A 102 -0.86 8.00 -12.99
CA ASN A 102 -0.42 6.96 -13.91
C ASN A 102 0.02 5.68 -13.15
N ALA A 103 -0.54 4.52 -13.52
CA ALA A 103 -0.28 3.23 -12.89
C ALA A 103 1.22 2.87 -12.79
N LYS A 104 2.06 3.34 -13.72
CA LYS A 104 3.52 3.15 -13.68
C LYS A 104 4.19 3.75 -12.43
N LEU A 105 3.57 4.76 -11.81
CA LEU A 105 4.07 5.43 -10.59
C LEU A 105 3.58 4.75 -9.30
N HIS A 106 2.63 3.81 -9.37
CA HIS A 106 2.07 3.17 -8.18
C HIS A 106 3.10 2.31 -7.45
N GLU A 107 3.94 1.58 -8.19
CA GLU A 107 4.99 0.74 -7.62
C GLU A 107 6.13 1.53 -6.95
N PRO A 108 6.79 2.52 -7.59
CA PRO A 108 7.82 3.32 -6.92
C PRO A 108 7.28 4.11 -5.73
N PHE A 109 6.03 4.61 -5.80
CA PHE A 109 5.39 5.30 -4.68
C PHE A 109 5.19 4.38 -3.48
N VAL A 110 4.58 3.21 -3.67
CA VAL A 110 4.37 2.22 -2.59
C VAL A 110 5.70 1.63 -2.08
N LYS A 111 6.71 1.49 -2.94
CA LYS A 111 8.08 1.14 -2.53
C LYS A 111 8.68 2.19 -1.58
N PHE A 112 8.47 3.47 -1.86
CA PHE A 112 8.96 4.55 -1.00
C PHE A 112 8.16 4.71 0.30
N ILE A 113 6.85 4.42 0.30
CA ILE A 113 6.06 4.27 1.54
C ILE A 113 6.69 3.19 2.42
N TYR A 114 6.93 1.99 1.87
CA TYR A 114 7.51 0.88 2.63
C TYR A 114 8.91 1.22 3.17
N TRP A 115 9.76 1.85 2.35
CA TRP A 115 11.07 2.32 2.80
C TRP A 115 10.95 3.33 3.95
N SER A 116 10.10 4.34 3.83
CA SER A 116 9.88 5.35 4.89
C SER A 116 9.39 4.71 6.19
N LEU A 117 8.55 3.67 6.12
CA LEU A 117 8.13 2.90 7.30
C LEU A 117 9.26 2.10 7.94
N ARG A 118 10.29 1.66 7.19
CA ARG A 118 11.49 1.00 7.76
C ARG A 118 12.35 1.98 8.58
N GLN A 119 12.33 3.27 8.26
CA GLN A 119 13.15 4.27 8.97
C GLN A 119 12.66 4.59 10.39
N LEU A 120 11.48 4.09 10.80
CA LEU A 120 10.86 4.41 12.10
C LEU A 120 11.33 3.54 13.28
N ASP A 121 11.95 2.39 13.03
CA ASP A 121 12.08 1.31 14.03
C ASP A 121 12.76 1.71 15.35
N ALA A 122 12.22 1.16 16.45
CA ALA A 122 12.65 1.33 17.85
C ALA A 122 12.52 2.74 18.48
N GLY A 123 12.02 3.76 17.78
CA GLY A 123 11.77 5.08 18.36
C GLY A 123 10.38 5.22 19.04
N THR A 124 10.33 5.92 20.19
CA THR A 124 9.09 6.24 20.94
C THR A 124 8.02 6.97 20.09
N GLN A 125 8.46 7.61 19.00
CA GLN A 125 7.63 8.37 18.05
C GLN A 125 6.67 7.50 17.22
N HIS A 126 6.75 6.16 17.28
CA HIS A 126 5.72 5.29 16.72
C HIS A 126 4.32 5.57 17.32
N SER A 127 4.26 5.99 18.59
CA SER A 127 3.01 6.26 19.32
C SER A 127 2.16 7.37 18.67
N THR A 128 2.77 8.52 18.37
CA THR A 128 2.09 9.72 17.85
C THR A 128 1.49 9.50 16.45
N MET A 129 2.06 8.59 15.66
CA MET A 129 1.63 8.32 14.28
C MET A 129 0.54 7.25 14.14
N THR A 130 0.06 6.65 15.24
CA THR A 130 -0.83 5.47 15.22
C THR A 130 -2.04 5.61 14.28
N SER A 131 -2.69 6.78 14.24
CA SER A 131 -3.83 7.02 13.35
C SER A 131 -3.44 7.07 11.86
N THR A 132 -2.34 7.77 11.53
CA THR A 132 -1.79 7.85 10.17
C THR A 132 -1.37 6.48 9.65
N LEU A 133 -0.63 5.73 10.47
CA LEU A 133 -0.19 4.37 10.15
C LEU A 133 -1.38 3.44 9.90
N ARG A 134 -2.42 3.51 10.74
CA ARG A 134 -3.66 2.74 10.52
C ARG A 134 -4.35 3.12 9.20
N ARG A 135 -4.57 4.42 8.93
CA ARG A 135 -5.18 4.89 7.66
C ARG A 135 -4.41 4.37 6.46
N LEU A 136 -3.08 4.53 6.46
CA LEU A 136 -2.17 4.06 5.43
C LEU A 136 -2.28 2.54 5.19
N GLY A 137 -2.36 1.74 6.26
CA GLY A 137 -2.57 0.29 6.17
C GLY A 137 -3.95 -0.07 5.58
N GLU A 138 -5.00 0.60 6.01
CA GLU A 138 -6.36 0.40 5.50
C GLU A 138 -6.48 0.75 4.00
N ASP A 139 -5.92 1.88 3.58
CA ASP A 139 -5.94 2.35 2.18
C ASP A 139 -5.16 1.41 1.25
N ILE A 140 -3.99 0.93 1.66
CA ILE A 140 -3.18 -0.04 0.91
C ILE A 140 -3.88 -1.41 0.80
N PHE A 141 -4.56 -1.85 1.86
CA PHE A 141 -5.23 -3.15 1.92
C PHE A 141 -6.56 -3.18 1.15
N LYS A 142 -7.44 -2.21 1.40
CA LYS A 142 -8.76 -2.12 0.77
C LYS A 142 -8.65 -1.65 -0.69
N GLY A 143 -7.64 -0.82 -0.97
CA GLY A 143 -7.53 -0.03 -2.19
C GLY A 143 -8.23 1.31 -2.03
N VAL A 144 -7.67 2.36 -2.62
CA VAL A 144 -8.26 3.69 -2.63
C VAL A 144 -9.29 3.76 -3.75
N VAL A 145 -10.52 4.13 -3.41
CA VAL A 145 -11.62 4.37 -4.36
C VAL A 145 -11.85 5.88 -4.45
N THR A 146 -12.18 6.41 -5.65
CA THR A 146 -12.65 7.78 -5.77
C THR A 146 -13.94 7.99 -4.95
N LYS A 147 -13.80 8.55 -3.75
CA LYS A 147 -14.94 9.10 -3.01
C LYS A 147 -15.44 10.29 -3.82
N GLY A 148 -16.60 10.12 -4.46
CA GLY A 148 -17.13 11.11 -5.40
C GLY A 148 -17.26 12.47 -4.73
N LEU A 149 -16.79 13.52 -5.41
CA LEU A 149 -17.08 14.90 -5.01
C LEU A 149 -18.57 15.15 -5.30
N GLN A 150 -19.41 14.85 -4.33
CA GLN A 150 -20.82 15.23 -4.36
C GLN A 150 -20.94 16.74 -4.18
N ASP A 151 -20.92 17.46 -5.29
CA ASP A 151 -21.56 18.77 -5.39
C ASP A 151 -22.30 18.90 -6.74
N ASN A 152 -23.57 18.52 -6.69
CA ASN A 152 -24.69 19.03 -7.48
C ASN A 152 -24.47 19.46 -8.95
N SER A 153 -24.57 18.51 -9.88
CA SER A 153 -25.27 18.74 -11.16
C SER A 153 -25.88 17.44 -11.70
N PHE A 154 -27.10 17.51 -12.24
CA PHE A 154 -27.85 16.34 -12.69
C PHE A 154 -27.45 15.85 -14.11
N GLU A 155 -27.73 14.57 -14.33
CA GLU A 155 -27.99 13.88 -15.61
C GLU A 155 -26.86 13.57 -16.61
N HIS A 156 -27.07 12.41 -17.26
CA HIS A 156 -26.34 11.82 -18.40
C HIS A 156 -24.81 11.63 -18.30
N SER A 157 -24.41 10.52 -17.67
CA SER A 157 -23.22 9.77 -18.10
C SER A 157 -23.43 8.26 -17.95
N VAL A 158 -22.89 7.47 -18.88
CA VAL A 158 -22.92 5.99 -18.82
C VAL A 158 -22.06 5.52 -17.64
N GLU A 159 -22.46 4.40 -17.01
CA GLU A 159 -21.96 3.86 -15.74
C GLU A 159 -20.42 3.76 -15.62
N SER A 160 -19.78 4.88 -15.30
CA SER A 160 -18.33 4.94 -15.09
C SER A 160 -17.99 4.38 -13.70
N LYS A 161 -17.59 3.10 -13.66
CA LYS A 161 -17.15 2.43 -12.42
C LYS A 161 -16.10 3.29 -11.70
N PRO A 162 -16.21 3.48 -10.37
CA PRO A 162 -15.35 4.39 -9.64
C PRO A 162 -13.89 3.95 -9.74
N LYS A 163 -13.01 4.87 -10.15
CA LYS A 163 -11.59 4.57 -10.34
C LYS A 163 -11.00 4.13 -8.99
N THR A 164 -10.34 2.98 -9.01
CA THR A 164 -9.83 2.33 -7.79
C THR A 164 -8.37 1.97 -7.96
N ALA A 165 -7.51 2.47 -7.08
CA ALA A 165 -6.11 2.09 -6.99
C ALA A 165 -5.98 0.90 -6.02
N ALA A 166 -5.89 -0.31 -6.56
CA ALA A 166 -5.86 -1.55 -5.81
C ALA A 166 -4.43 -2.10 -5.68
N PHE A 167 -3.73 -1.72 -4.59
CA PHE A 167 -2.33 -2.08 -4.38
C PHE A 167 -2.16 -3.54 -3.92
N PHE A 168 -2.80 -3.92 -2.80
CA PHE A 168 -2.74 -5.28 -2.25
C PHE A 168 -3.35 -6.36 -3.18
N LYS A 169 -4.25 -5.97 -4.10
CA LYS A 169 -4.90 -6.85 -5.08
C LYS A 169 -4.37 -6.67 -6.53
N SER A 170 -3.24 -5.97 -6.71
CA SER A 170 -2.67 -5.67 -8.03
C SER A 170 -2.23 -6.92 -8.83
N SER A 171 -2.13 -6.81 -10.15
CA SER A 171 -1.44 -7.82 -10.96
C SER A 171 0.08 -7.83 -10.71
N SER A 172 0.70 -6.68 -10.39
CA SER A 172 2.13 -6.61 -10.05
C SER A 172 2.44 -7.39 -8.77
N LEU A 173 3.36 -8.35 -8.88
CA LEU A 173 3.84 -9.13 -7.75
C LEU A 173 4.67 -8.27 -6.77
N PRO A 174 5.64 -7.44 -7.21
CA PRO A 174 6.32 -6.49 -6.32
C PRO A 174 5.36 -5.55 -5.59
N LEU A 175 4.35 -4.99 -6.28
CA LEU A 175 3.39 -4.07 -5.68
C LEU A 175 2.52 -4.75 -4.60
N ARG A 176 1.99 -5.95 -4.88
CA ARG A 176 1.26 -6.74 -3.87
C ARG A 176 2.16 -7.11 -2.69
N PHE A 177 3.41 -7.46 -2.94
CA PHE A 177 4.35 -7.83 -1.89
C PHE A 177 4.71 -6.64 -0.98
N LEU A 178 5.05 -5.48 -1.55
CA LEU A 178 5.27 -4.24 -0.79
C LEU A 178 4.01 -3.84 -0.01
N SER A 179 2.83 -3.95 -0.63
CA SER A 179 1.54 -3.72 0.04
C SER A 179 1.36 -4.65 1.26
N THR A 180 1.69 -5.93 1.09
CA THR A 180 1.63 -6.93 2.17
C THR A 180 2.54 -6.54 3.36
N LEU A 181 3.75 -6.04 3.08
CA LEU A 181 4.70 -5.60 4.11
C LEU A 181 4.27 -4.29 4.80
N ILE A 182 3.70 -3.34 4.07
CA ILE A 182 3.13 -2.12 4.64
C ILE A 182 1.97 -2.46 5.57
N VAL A 183 1.04 -3.30 5.11
CA VAL A 183 -0.09 -3.77 5.91
C VAL A 183 0.40 -4.49 7.16
N LEU A 184 1.37 -5.42 7.05
CA LEU A 184 2.01 -6.01 8.24
C LEU A 184 2.57 -4.99 9.24
N LYS A 185 3.24 -3.92 8.77
CA LYS A 185 3.87 -2.92 9.63
C LYS A 185 2.88 -1.87 10.17
N THR A 186 1.62 -1.90 9.72
CA THR A 186 0.56 -0.95 10.10
C THR A 186 -0.68 -1.62 10.73
N VAL A 187 -0.79 -2.95 10.64
CA VAL A 187 -1.93 -3.73 11.17
C VAL A 187 -2.03 -3.61 12.68
N THR A 188 -3.04 -2.85 13.11
CA THR A 188 -3.59 -2.92 14.46
C THR A 188 -4.48 -4.16 14.59
N GLN A 189 -4.76 -4.60 15.83
CA GLN A 189 -5.46 -5.86 16.12
C GLN A 189 -6.75 -6.07 15.28
N GLY A 190 -7.54 -5.01 15.06
CA GLY A 190 -8.81 -5.08 14.32
C GLY A 190 -8.68 -5.42 12.83
N PHE A 191 -7.51 -5.26 12.21
CA PHE A 191 -7.31 -5.56 10.77
C PHE A 191 -6.63 -6.90 10.50
N LEU A 192 -6.13 -7.59 11.53
CA LEU A 192 -5.35 -8.81 11.33
C LEU A 192 -6.16 -9.95 10.71
N GLN A 193 -7.40 -10.20 11.17
CA GLN A 193 -8.21 -11.30 10.62
C GLN A 193 -8.69 -11.03 9.18
N PRO A 194 -9.30 -9.88 8.84
CA PRO A 194 -9.64 -9.57 7.45
C PRO A 194 -8.44 -9.64 6.50
N PHE A 195 -7.25 -9.25 6.96
CA PHE A 195 -6.01 -9.41 6.19
C PHE A 195 -5.66 -10.88 5.95
N LEU A 196 -5.70 -11.74 6.99
CA LEU A 196 -5.43 -13.16 6.87
C LEU A 196 -6.47 -13.89 6.00
N GLU A 197 -7.74 -13.49 6.05
CA GLU A 197 -8.80 -14.01 5.19
C GLU A 197 -8.51 -13.74 3.70
N VAL A 198 -8.16 -12.50 3.33
CA VAL A 198 -7.82 -12.21 1.91
C VAL A 198 -6.45 -12.82 1.51
N CYS A 199 -5.53 -13.01 2.46
CA CYS A 199 -4.30 -13.80 2.22
C CYS A 199 -4.56 -15.32 2.07
N SER A 200 -5.73 -15.83 2.47
CA SER A 200 -6.10 -17.25 2.39
C SER A 200 -6.53 -17.68 0.98
N CYS A 201 -5.76 -17.27 -0.04
CA CYS A 201 -6.07 -17.47 -1.45
C CYS A 201 -4.85 -17.90 -2.30
N SER A 202 -5.12 -18.59 -3.41
CA SER A 202 -4.11 -19.12 -4.33
C SER A 202 -3.13 -18.06 -4.87
N LEU A 203 -3.59 -16.82 -5.08
CA LEU A 203 -2.73 -15.72 -5.58
C LEU A 203 -1.65 -15.33 -4.55
N PHE A 204 -1.99 -15.32 -3.26
CA PHE A 204 -1.05 -15.05 -2.18
C PHE A 204 -0.04 -16.19 -2.03
N PHE A 205 -0.50 -17.44 -1.96
CA PHE A 205 0.36 -18.61 -1.81
C PHE A 205 1.30 -18.84 -3.01
N ARG A 206 0.82 -18.62 -4.25
CA ARG A 206 1.68 -18.60 -5.45
C ARG A 206 2.79 -17.55 -5.35
N THR A 207 2.48 -16.39 -4.75
CA THR A 207 3.45 -15.31 -4.56
C THR A 207 4.49 -15.66 -3.50
N CYS A 208 4.07 -16.27 -2.39
CA CYS A 208 4.99 -16.80 -1.38
C CYS A 208 5.93 -17.87 -1.98
N SER A 209 5.39 -18.79 -2.77
CA SER A 209 6.16 -19.83 -3.47
C SER A 209 7.21 -19.24 -4.42
N VAL A 210 6.88 -18.19 -5.19
CA VAL A 210 7.86 -17.49 -6.05
C VAL A 210 8.95 -16.80 -5.22
N LEU A 211 8.58 -16.07 -4.16
CA LEU A 211 9.53 -15.33 -3.33
C LEU A 211 10.50 -16.27 -2.60
N LEU A 212 10.00 -17.34 -2.00
CA LEU A 212 10.81 -18.32 -1.26
C LEU A 212 11.72 -19.17 -2.17
N ARG A 213 11.55 -19.13 -3.51
CA ARG A 213 12.51 -19.72 -4.49
C ARG A 213 13.64 -18.74 -4.87
N GLY A 214 13.57 -17.48 -4.44
CA GLY A 214 14.58 -16.48 -4.77
C GLY A 214 15.88 -16.72 -4.00
N PRO A 215 17.01 -17.05 -4.66
CA PRO A 215 18.30 -17.32 -3.99
C PRO A 215 18.97 -16.08 -3.38
N LYS A 216 18.30 -14.92 -3.47
CA LYS A 216 18.70 -13.63 -2.88
C LYS A 216 17.53 -12.99 -2.13
N LEU A 217 16.65 -13.80 -1.53
CA LEU A 217 15.57 -13.31 -0.67
C LEU A 217 16.18 -12.67 0.59
N ASP A 218 15.98 -11.37 0.76
CA ASP A 218 16.44 -10.62 1.92
C ASP A 218 15.89 -11.20 3.23
N LEU A 219 16.76 -11.33 4.24
CA LEU A 219 16.42 -11.99 5.51
C LEU A 219 15.28 -11.28 6.26
N HIS A 220 15.25 -9.94 6.25
CA HIS A 220 14.19 -9.18 6.91
C HIS A 220 12.85 -9.35 6.19
N ILE A 221 12.87 -9.45 4.86
CA ILE A 221 11.72 -9.86 4.05
C ILE A 221 11.24 -11.27 4.43
N LEU A 222 12.16 -12.23 4.56
CA LEU A 222 11.86 -13.61 4.96
C LEU A 222 11.27 -13.67 6.38
N GLU A 223 11.81 -12.92 7.34
CA GLU A 223 11.23 -12.77 8.68
C GLU A 223 9.77 -12.30 8.61
N LYS A 224 9.48 -11.19 7.92
CA LYS A 224 8.11 -10.65 7.84
C LYS A 224 7.17 -11.63 7.11
N LEU A 225 7.64 -12.31 6.08
CA LEU A 225 6.88 -13.34 5.37
C LEU A 225 6.58 -14.56 6.27
N SER A 226 7.54 -14.99 7.08
CA SER A 226 7.38 -16.10 8.03
C SER A 226 6.28 -15.84 9.06
N ILE A 227 6.10 -14.59 9.51
CA ILE A 227 5.04 -14.20 10.45
C ILE A 227 3.64 -14.39 9.82
N ILE A 228 3.47 -14.08 8.52
CA ILE A 228 2.18 -14.30 7.83
C ILE A 228 1.93 -15.80 7.66
N LEU A 229 2.94 -16.54 7.18
CA LEU A 229 2.81 -17.98 6.94
C LEU A 229 2.53 -18.74 8.26
N GLN A 230 3.15 -18.33 9.37
CA GLN A 230 2.83 -18.86 10.69
C GLN A 230 1.38 -18.61 11.09
N LYS A 231 0.86 -17.39 10.88
CA LYS A 231 -0.55 -17.08 11.18
C LYS A 231 -1.52 -17.83 10.25
N LEU A 232 -1.25 -17.89 8.95
CA LEU A 232 -2.08 -18.59 7.96
C LEU A 232 -2.10 -20.10 8.18
N SER A 233 -1.02 -20.70 8.67
CA SER A 233 -0.95 -22.16 8.95
C SER A 233 -1.88 -22.62 10.08
N LYS A 234 -2.31 -21.71 10.96
CA LYS A 234 -3.31 -21.98 12.01
C LYS A 234 -4.73 -22.11 11.46
N ILE A 235 -4.99 -21.55 10.27
CA ILE A 235 -6.29 -21.62 9.60
C ILE A 235 -6.38 -22.98 8.89
N LYS A 236 -7.15 -23.92 9.44
CA LYS A 236 -7.20 -25.32 8.96
C LYS A 236 -7.47 -25.47 7.46
N SER A 237 -8.30 -24.61 6.87
CA SER A 237 -8.63 -24.61 5.44
C SER A 237 -7.48 -24.22 4.51
N ASN A 238 -6.39 -23.63 5.03
CA ASN A 238 -5.21 -23.24 4.26
C ASN A 238 -4.19 -24.36 4.04
N LYS A 239 -4.26 -25.51 4.73
CA LYS A 239 -3.27 -26.60 4.58
C LYS A 239 -3.06 -27.00 3.11
N LYS A 240 -4.16 -27.20 2.37
CA LYS A 240 -4.18 -27.44 0.93
C LYS A 240 -3.46 -26.38 0.08
N LEU A 241 -3.35 -25.12 0.54
CA LEU A 241 -2.63 -24.05 -0.16
C LEU A 241 -1.12 -24.08 0.14
N PHE A 242 -0.73 -24.45 1.36
CA PHE A 242 0.68 -24.76 1.68
C PHE A 242 1.19 -25.96 0.88
N GLU A 243 0.33 -26.96 0.70
CA GLU A 243 0.57 -28.17 -0.12
C GLU A 243 0.65 -27.83 -1.61
N LEU A 244 -0.43 -27.31 -2.20
CA LEU A 244 -0.56 -27.00 -3.65
C LEU A 244 0.55 -26.08 -4.18
N PHE A 245 1.03 -25.14 -3.37
CA PHE A 245 2.10 -24.22 -3.76
C PHE A 245 3.48 -24.62 -3.25
N THR A 246 3.65 -25.83 -2.71
CA THR A 246 4.90 -26.40 -2.16
C THR A 246 5.57 -25.58 -1.05
N VAL A 247 4.89 -24.55 -0.53
CA VAL A 247 5.43 -23.59 0.45
C VAL A 247 5.94 -24.32 1.69
N HIS A 248 5.28 -25.39 2.10
CA HIS A 248 5.68 -26.19 3.26
C HIS A 248 7.09 -26.81 3.11
N LEU A 249 7.38 -27.49 2.00
CA LEU A 249 8.71 -28.08 1.73
C LEU A 249 9.82 -27.02 1.77
N MET A 250 9.50 -25.85 1.24
CA MET A 250 10.44 -24.73 1.17
C MET A 250 10.71 -24.13 2.54
N LEU A 251 9.69 -24.04 3.41
CA LEU A 251 9.88 -23.64 4.80
C LEU A 251 10.64 -24.71 5.61
N GLN A 252 10.54 -26.01 5.26
CA GLN A 252 11.39 -27.06 5.84
C GLN A 252 12.86 -26.88 5.45
N GLU A 253 13.16 -26.65 4.16
CA GLU A 253 14.54 -26.46 3.71
C GLU A 253 15.16 -25.16 4.27
N ILE A 254 14.38 -24.09 4.37
CA ILE A 254 14.81 -22.85 5.04
C ILE A 254 15.02 -23.10 6.54
N GLN A 255 14.15 -23.87 7.20
CA GLN A 255 14.29 -24.22 8.62
C GLN A 255 15.53 -25.10 8.89
N ARG A 256 15.92 -25.95 7.93
CA ARG A 256 17.15 -26.76 7.96
C ARG A 256 18.43 -25.93 7.75
N THR A 257 18.34 -24.74 7.16
CA THR A 257 19.49 -23.92 6.73
C THR A 257 19.61 -22.56 7.44
N THR A 258 18.63 -22.15 8.24
CA THR A 258 18.63 -20.88 8.98
C THR A 258 19.57 -20.93 10.19
N HIS A 259 20.40 -19.90 10.39
CA HIS A 259 21.29 -19.81 11.55
C HIS A 259 20.50 -19.65 12.87
N PRO A 260 20.84 -20.36 13.98
CA PRO A 260 20.06 -20.33 15.22
C PRO A 260 19.86 -18.93 15.85
N GLU A 261 20.79 -18.00 15.62
CA GLU A 261 20.70 -16.60 16.07
C GLU A 261 19.46 -15.86 15.52
N HIS A 262 18.91 -16.29 14.38
CA HIS A 262 17.67 -15.75 13.82
C HIS A 262 16.44 -16.33 14.55
N ALA A 263 16.46 -16.29 15.88
CA ALA A 263 15.51 -16.97 16.75
C ALA A 263 14.04 -16.69 16.41
N PHE A 264 13.69 -15.45 16.06
CA PHE A 264 12.33 -15.10 15.63
C PHE A 264 11.91 -15.80 14.34
N LEU A 265 12.81 -15.93 13.35
CA LEU A 265 12.56 -16.69 12.13
C LEU A 265 12.41 -18.18 12.45
N CYS A 266 13.33 -18.76 13.23
CA CYS A 266 13.29 -20.14 13.67
C CYS A 266 11.98 -20.50 14.40
N ILE A 267 11.50 -19.63 15.31
CA ILE A 267 10.22 -19.79 16.02
C ILE A 267 9.04 -19.79 15.03
N ASN A 268 9.01 -18.85 14.09
CA ASN A 268 7.93 -18.78 13.09
C ASN A 268 7.92 -20.01 12.16
N LEU A 269 9.10 -20.44 11.70
CA LEU A 269 9.24 -21.63 10.86
C LEU A 269 8.80 -22.90 11.59
N ASN A 270 9.36 -23.16 12.79
CA ASN A 270 9.00 -24.32 13.61
C ASN A 270 7.50 -24.35 13.93
N SER A 271 6.91 -23.20 14.31
CA SER A 271 5.48 -23.11 14.57
C SER A 271 4.64 -23.33 13.30
N THR A 272 5.08 -22.87 12.14
CA THR A 272 4.40 -23.12 10.85
C THR A 272 4.37 -24.61 10.53
N LEU A 273 5.53 -25.28 10.61
CA LEU A 273 5.66 -26.70 10.29
C LEU A 273 4.90 -27.59 11.28
N PHE A 274 4.85 -27.19 12.55
CA PHE A 274 4.01 -27.84 13.57
C PHE A 274 2.51 -27.72 13.26
N ASN A 275 2.00 -26.52 12.96
CA ASN A 275 0.58 -26.33 12.63
C ASN A 275 0.15 -27.14 11.38
N LEU A 276 1.06 -27.28 10.41
CA LEU A 276 0.85 -28.12 9.23
C LEU A 276 0.89 -29.62 9.55
N GLY A 277 1.58 -30.04 10.61
CA GLY A 277 1.74 -31.45 11.02
C GLY A 277 2.99 -32.13 10.45
N LEU A 278 3.98 -31.33 10.03
CA LEU A 278 5.19 -31.78 9.31
C LEU A 278 6.40 -31.97 10.22
N THR A 279 6.41 -31.37 11.40
CA THR A 279 7.27 -31.80 12.50
C THR A 279 6.62 -32.99 13.19
N LYS A 280 7.27 -34.16 13.18
CA LYS A 280 7.05 -35.11 14.28
C LYS A 280 7.39 -34.40 15.58
N CYS A 281 6.65 -34.69 16.65
CA CYS A 281 7.00 -34.19 17.96
C CYS A 281 8.28 -34.91 18.41
N ASN A 282 9.44 -34.25 18.27
CA ASN A 282 10.63 -34.62 19.03
C ASN A 282 10.36 -34.21 20.48
N SER A 283 9.63 -35.06 21.20
CA SER A 283 9.58 -35.04 22.65
C SER A 283 11.01 -35.01 23.20
N LEU A 284 11.24 -34.15 24.19
CA LEU A 284 12.54 -33.99 24.86
C LEU A 284 12.81 -35.18 25.79
N ALA A 285 12.94 -36.37 25.19
CA ALA A 285 12.88 -37.66 25.85
C ALA A 285 13.99 -38.62 25.35
N ALA A 286 15.25 -38.18 25.41
CA ALA A 286 16.44 -39.05 25.42
C ALA A 286 17.72 -38.25 25.74
N SER A 287 18.19 -38.28 26.99
CA SER A 287 19.62 -38.20 27.43
C SER A 287 19.84 -37.70 28.89
N ALA A 288 18.89 -37.94 29.79
CA ALA A 288 19.17 -38.02 31.23
C ALA A 288 19.00 -39.48 31.67
N ASN A 289 20.12 -40.20 31.82
CA ASN A 289 20.21 -41.63 32.11
C ASN A 289 21.62 -41.95 32.65
N PRO A 290 21.74 -42.77 33.70
CA PRO A 290 20.96 -42.81 34.94
C PRO A 290 21.58 -41.96 36.06
#